data_AF-A0A7C7SE94-F1
#
_entry.id   AF-A0A7C7SE94-F1
#
_cell.length_a   1.000
_cell.length_b   1.000
_cell.length_c   1.000
_cell.angle_alpha   90.00
_cell.angle_beta   90.00
_cell.angle_gamma   90.00
#
_symmetry.space_group_name_H-M   'P 1'
#
loop_
_entity.id
_entity.type
_entity.pdbx_description
1 polymer ?
#
loop_
_entity_poly.entity_id
_entity_poly.type
_entity_poly.pdbx_seq_one_letter_code
_entity_poly.pdbx_strand_id
1 'polypeptide(L)' 'MLDLRPNCERCDCDLPPDSAGAMICSFECTFCADGAGWPLQQ' A
#
# COMPACT_ATOMS: atom_id res chain seq x y z
N MET A 1 -10.51 -7.53 11.93
CA MET A 1 -9.21 -6.90 12.25
C MET A 1 -8.59 -6.60 10.90
N LEU A 2 -8.52 -5.33 10.51
CA LEU A 2 -7.89 -4.92 9.24
C LEU A 2 -6.37 -5.02 9.48
N ASP A 3 -5.72 -5.99 8.84
CA ASP A 3 -4.27 -6.17 8.97
C ASP A 3 -3.59 -5.41 7.82
N LEU A 4 -2.80 -4.40 8.18
CA LEU A 4 -2.04 -3.63 7.21
C LEU A 4 -0.81 -4.45 6.81
N ARG A 5 -0.76 -4.90 5.55
CA ARG A 5 0.38 -5.68 5.05
C ARG A 5 1.64 -4.81 5.07
N PRO A 6 2.79 -5.36 5.49
CA PRO A 6 4.04 -4.60 5.60
C PRO A 6 4.75 -4.40 4.24
N ASN A 7 4.04 -4.57 3.11
CA ASN A 7 4.63 -4.53 1.78
C ASN A 7 3.67 -3.96 0.73
N CYS A 8 4.26 -3.41 -0.33
CA CYS A 8 3.51 -2.87 -1.46
C CYS A 8 3.08 -4.01 -2.38
N GLU A 9 1.80 -4.17 -2.65
CA GLU A 9 1.32 -5.15 -3.64
C GLU A 9 1.78 -4.88 -5.08
N ARG A 10 2.29 -3.66 -5.36
CA ARG A 10 2.75 -3.26 -6.70
C ARG A 10 4.24 -3.48 -6.94
N CYS A 11 5.07 -3.22 -5.93
CA CYS A 11 6.53 -3.26 -6.06
C CYS A 11 7.24 -4.15 -5.03
N ASP A 12 6.47 -4.78 -4.13
CA ASP A 12 6.97 -5.66 -3.05
C ASP A 12 7.99 -5.00 -2.11
N CYS A 13 8.06 -3.67 -2.11
CA CYS A 13 8.92 -2.92 -1.21
C CYS A 13 8.34 -2.95 0.21
N ASP A 14 9.24 -2.97 1.20
CA ASP A 14 8.90 -2.89 2.61
C ASP A 14 8.18 -1.57 2.91
N LEU A 15 6.99 -1.69 3.47
CA LEU A 15 6.10 -0.60 3.88
C LEU A 15 5.72 -0.82 5.34
N PRO A 16 6.57 -0.36 6.27
CA PRO A 16 6.21 -0.42 7.67
C PRO A 16 4.90 0.37 7.91
N PRO A 17 4.08 -0.04 8.90
CA PRO A 17 2.79 0.60 9.18
C PRO A 17 2.91 2.07 9.61
N ASP A 18 4.10 2.49 10.04
CA ASP A 18 4.44 3.88 10.38
C ASP A 18 4.94 4.70 9.16
N SER A 19 5.02 4.08 7.98
CA SER A 19 5.48 4.74 6.77
C SER A 19 4.44 5.75 6.29
N ALA A 20 4.82 7.02 6.20
CA ALA A 20 3.96 8.11 5.73
C ALA A 20 3.47 7.94 4.28
N GLY A 21 3.99 6.95 3.54
CA GLY A 21 3.60 6.60 2.18
C GLY A 21 2.75 5.33 2.04
N ALA A 22 2.32 4.70 3.15
CA ALA A 22 1.49 3.50 3.12
C ALA A 22 0.00 3.85 2.97
N MET A 23 -0.63 3.33 1.92
CA MET A 23 -2.04 3.54 1.63
C MET A 23 -2.77 2.20 1.47
N ILE A 24 -3.99 2.09 2.01
CA ILE A 24 -4.84 0.90 1.90
C ILE A 24 -6.08 1.22 1.04
N CYS A 25 -6.47 0.31 0.12
CA CYS A 25 -7.72 0.43 -0.64
C CYS A 25 -8.92 -0.24 0.06
N SER A 26 -10.14 -0.05 -0.45
CA SER A 26 -11.38 -0.67 0.09
C SER A 26 -11.39 -2.21 0.04
N PHE A 27 -10.50 -2.81 -0.76
CA PHE A 27 -10.28 -4.25 -0.84
C PHE A 27 -9.11 -4.73 0.05
N GLU A 28 -8.65 -3.88 0.97
CA GLU A 28 -7.62 -4.20 1.97
C GLU A 28 -6.22 -4.44 1.39
N CYS A 29 -5.91 -3.95 0.18
CA CYS A 29 -4.57 -3.99 -0.42
C CYS A 29 -3.71 -2.79 -0.02
N THR A 30 -2.40 -2.99 0.20
CA THR A 30 -1.44 -1.97 0.64
C THR A 30 -0.53 -1.52 -0.50
N PHE A 31 -0.29 -0.22 -0.63
CA PHE A 31 0.53 0.37 -1.71
C PHE A 31 1.41 1.52 -1.21
N CYS A 32 2.58 1.71 -1.84
CA CYS A 32 3.45 2.88 -1.63
C CYS A 32 3.01 4.07 -2.48
N ALA A 33 3.28 5.28 -1.98
CA ALA A 33 3.11 6.54 -2.69
C ALA A 33 4.11 6.77 -3.86
N ASP A 34 5.11 5.90 -4.01
CA ASP A 34 6.23 6.06 -4.97
C ASP A 34 5.90 5.52 -6.37
N GLY A 35 4.89 4.65 -6.50
CA GLY A 35 4.48 4.11 -7.80
C GLY A 35 3.83 5.19 -8.65
N ALA A 36 4.43 5.51 -9.81
CA ALA A 36 4.12 6.61 -10.73
C ALA A 36 2.69 6.69 -11.33
N GLY A 37 1.65 6.22 -10.65
CA GLY A 37 0.27 6.39 -11.05
C GLY A 37 -0.78 5.58 -10.28
N TRP A 38 -0.59 5.17 -9.03
CA TRP A 38 -1.58 4.30 -8.34
C TRP A 38 -1.88 4.78 -6.91
N PRO A 39 -3.15 4.68 -6.41
CA PRO A 39 -4.26 3.88 -6.96
C PRO A 39 -5.07 4.30 -8.18
N LEU A 40 -4.88 3.66 -9.35
CA LEU A 40 -5.86 3.59 -10.46
C LEU A 40 -7.09 2.75 -10.05
N GLN A 41 -7.80 3.13 -8.98
CA GLN A 41 -9.09 2.58 -8.53
C GLN A 41 -9.57 1.31 -9.28
N GLN A 42 -9.30 0.15 -8.69
CA GLN A 42 -10.07 -1.07 -8.95
C GLN A 42 -11.18 -1.10 -7.90
#